data_AF-A0A8D0H4B4-F1
#
_entry.id   AF-A0A8D0H4B4-F1
#
_cell.length_a   1.000
_cell.length_b   1.000
_cell.length_c   1.000
_cell.angle_alpha   90.00
_cell.angle_beta   90.00
_cell.angle_gamma   90.00
#
_symmetry.space_group_name_H-M   'P 1'
#
loop_
_entity.id
_entity.type
_entity.pdbx_description
1 polymer ?
#
loop_
_entity_poly.entity_id
_entity_poly.type
_entity_poly.pdbx_seq_one_letter_code
_entity_poly.pdbx_strand_id
1 'polypeptide(L)'
;MKEGILLYDLEASSLQHLESQYLLHYRCKVLILSSGLLRCLNQNRSHFLDKVLQPAEKVVILLCGVDNSKPLYDVLTIDQGSQEVTTDQNAEDYLSVVVGVVQQGKAQDEEAKESLTCRYQTLPVLG
;
A
#
# COMPACT_ATOMS: atom_id res chain seq x y z
N MET A 1 13.28 9.82 7.12
CA MET A 1 12.08 9.11 7.65
C MET A 1 12.58 7.86 8.38
N LYS A 2 12.02 7.55 9.55
CA LYS A 2 12.37 6.35 10.34
C LYS A 2 11.78 5.12 9.62
N GLU A 3 12.58 4.09 9.40
CA GLU A 3 12.06 2.78 8.97
C GLU A 3 11.30 2.18 10.15
N GLY A 4 10.06 1.72 9.91
CA GLY A 4 9.19 1.20 10.96
C GLY A 4 7.99 0.47 10.37
N ILE A 5 7.41 -0.40 11.18
CA ILE A 5 6.19 -1.15 10.87
C ILE A 5 5.08 -0.58 11.75
N LEU A 6 3.92 -0.33 11.15
CA LEU A 6 2.73 0.15 11.85
C LEU A 6 1.58 -0.80 11.57
N LEU A 7 0.92 -1.25 12.64
CA LEU A 7 -0.36 -1.93 12.55
C LEU A 7 -1.47 -0.88 12.65
N TYR A 8 -2.41 -0.91 11.70
CA TYR A 8 -3.58 -0.03 11.69
C TYR A 8 -4.85 -0.88 11.81
N ASP A 9 -5.66 -0.60 12.83
CA ASP A 9 -6.90 -1.32 13.09
C ASP A 9 -8.10 -0.55 12.51
N LEU A 10 -8.73 -1.09 11.47
CA LEU A 10 -9.89 -0.48 10.80
C LEU A 10 -11.16 -0.43 11.67
N GLU A 11 -11.19 -1.19 12.78
CA GLU A 11 -12.32 -1.19 13.71
C GLU A 11 -12.13 -0.20 14.86
N ALA A 12 -10.93 -0.17 15.46
CA ALA A 12 -10.64 0.70 16.60
C ALA A 12 -10.21 2.12 16.23
N SER A 13 -9.71 2.35 15.01
CA SER A 13 -9.23 3.67 14.59
C SER A 13 -10.35 4.58 14.09
N SER A 14 -10.29 5.83 14.53
CA SER A 14 -11.09 6.89 13.91
C SER A 14 -10.52 7.18 12.51
N LEU A 15 -11.29 6.99 11.44
CA LEU A 15 -10.86 7.21 10.04
C LEU A 15 -10.59 8.71 9.73
N GLN A 16 -9.65 9.31 10.44
CA GLN A 16 -9.32 10.73 10.36
C GLN A 16 -8.37 10.99 9.19
N HIS A 17 -8.52 12.18 8.60
CA HIS A 17 -7.69 12.63 7.48
C HIS A 17 -6.19 12.56 7.80
N LEU A 18 -5.80 12.92 9.02
CA LEU A 18 -4.40 12.94 9.42
C LEU A 18 -3.79 11.54 9.47
N GLU A 19 -4.52 10.55 9.98
CA GLU A 19 -4.07 9.15 9.97
C GLU A 19 -3.91 8.64 8.54
N SER A 20 -4.86 8.94 7.65
CA SER A 20 -4.75 8.57 6.24
C SER A 20 -3.49 9.15 5.60
N GLN A 21 -3.15 10.42 5.89
CA GLN A 21 -1.92 11.04 5.38
C GLN A 21 -0.67 10.29 5.85
N TYR A 22 -0.60 9.87 7.10
CA TYR A 22 0.54 9.09 7.58
C TYR A 22 0.67 7.75 6.86
N LEU A 23 -0.45 7.05 6.63
CA LEU A 23 -0.46 5.76 5.94
C LEU A 23 -0.06 5.86 4.47
N LEU A 24 -0.37 6.97 3.79
CA LEU A 24 0.03 7.20 2.39
C LEU A 24 1.55 7.21 2.21
N HIS A 25 2.32 7.60 3.23
CA HIS A 25 3.78 7.66 3.15
C HIS A 25 4.47 6.30 3.31
N TYR A 26 3.75 5.24 3.67
CA TYR A 26 4.34 3.91 3.78
C TYR A 26 4.66 3.35 2.39
N ARG A 27 5.90 2.87 2.25
CA ARG A 27 6.42 2.28 1.01
C ARG A 27 5.74 0.97 0.64
N CYS A 28 5.34 0.20 1.63
CA CYS A 28 4.64 -1.06 1.48
C CYS A 28 3.45 -1.07 2.44
N LYS A 29 2.31 -1.54 1.95
CA LYS A 29 1.07 -1.68 2.71
C LYS A 29 0.62 -3.12 2.60
N VAL A 30 0.43 -3.77 3.75
CA VAL A 30 -0.06 -5.16 3.79
C VAL A 30 -1.51 -5.11 4.29
N LEU A 31 -2.44 -5.54 3.45
CA LEU A 31 -3.84 -5.68 3.82
C LEU A 31 -4.11 -7.13 4.21
N ILE A 32 -4.60 -7.36 5.42
CA ILE A 32 -5.12 -8.67 5.83
C ILE A 32 -6.56 -8.78 5.33
N LEU A 33 -6.75 -9.47 4.21
CA LEU A 33 -8.07 -9.70 3.64
C LEU A 33 -8.71 -10.92 4.28
N SER A 34 -9.65 -10.66 5.18
CA SER A 34 -10.45 -11.71 5.82
C SER A 34 -11.93 -11.57 5.49
N SER A 35 -12.67 -12.65 5.69
CA SER A 35 -14.14 -12.62 5.63
C SER A 35 -14.74 -11.60 6.62
N GLY A 36 -14.09 -11.39 7.76
CA GLY A 36 -14.47 -10.36 8.74
C GLY A 36 -14.32 -8.95 8.17
N LEU A 37 -13.16 -8.66 7.56
CA LEU A 37 -12.92 -7.37 6.92
C LEU A 37 -13.99 -7.07 5.86
N LEU A 38 -14.23 -7.99 4.93
CA LEU A 38 -15.20 -7.82 3.84
C LEU A 38 -16.60 -7.50 4.36
N ARG A 39 -17.02 -8.16 5.46
CA ARG A 39 -18.31 -7.90 6.11
C ARG A 39 -18.37 -6.57 6.87
N CYS A 40 -17.22 -6.08 7.32
CA CYS A 40 -17.08 -4.83 8.05
C CYS A 40 -16.92 -3.62 7.12
N LEU A 41 -16.77 -3.79 5.80
CA LEU A 41 -16.69 -2.68 4.86
C LEU A 41 -18.02 -1.93 4.78
N ASN A 42 -17.96 -0.62 4.97
CA ASN A 42 -19.03 0.33 4.74
C ASN A 42 -18.48 1.47 3.89
N GLN A 43 -19.34 2.38 3.42
CA GLN A 43 -18.93 3.46 2.52
C GLN A 43 -17.74 4.28 3.03
N ASN A 44 -17.67 4.58 4.34
CA ASN A 44 -16.57 5.34 4.93
C ASN A 44 -15.25 4.56 4.92
N ARG A 45 -15.31 3.27 5.29
CA ARG A 45 -14.14 2.37 5.29
C ARG A 45 -13.65 2.10 3.86
N SER A 46 -14.56 1.88 2.93
CA SER A 46 -14.22 1.71 1.52
C SER A 46 -13.51 2.94 0.97
N HIS A 47 -14.08 4.13 1.17
CA HIS A 47 -13.46 5.39 0.71
C HIS A 47 -12.08 5.65 1.35
N PHE A 48 -11.90 5.25 2.62
CA PHE A 48 -10.60 5.33 3.27
C PHE A 48 -9.59 4.38 2.63
N LEU A 49 -9.98 3.13 2.40
CA LEU A 49 -9.12 2.12 1.78
C LEU A 49 -8.79 2.46 0.32
N ASP A 50 -9.73 3.02 -0.43
CA ASP A 50 -9.52 3.51 -1.80
C ASP A 50 -8.35 4.50 -1.87
N LYS A 51 -8.20 5.35 -0.84
CA LYS A 51 -7.09 6.30 -0.75
C LYS A 51 -5.80 5.62 -0.31
N VAL A 52 -5.87 4.79 0.73
CA VAL A 52 -4.68 4.25 1.39
C VAL A 52 -4.03 3.15 0.56
N LEU A 53 -4.82 2.27 -0.08
CA LEU A 53 -4.35 1.12 -0.85
C LEU A 53 -3.92 1.48 -2.28
N GLN A 54 -3.26 2.62 -2.42
CA GLN A 54 -2.74 3.13 -3.68
C GLN A 54 -1.26 3.52 -3.54
N PRO A 55 -0.46 3.38 -4.60
CA PRO A 55 -0.74 2.62 -5.83
C PRO A 55 -0.66 1.10 -5.60
N ALA A 56 -1.22 0.28 -6.51
CA ALA A 56 -1.35 -1.18 -6.34
C ALA A 56 0.00 -1.90 -6.16
N GLU A 57 1.07 -1.41 -6.78
CA GLU A 57 2.42 -1.99 -6.67
C GLU A 57 3.01 -1.86 -5.26
N LYS A 58 2.46 -0.95 -4.44
CA LYS A 58 2.84 -0.80 -3.03
C LYS A 58 1.98 -1.62 -2.07
N VAL A 59 1.05 -2.40 -2.60
CA VAL A 59 0.07 -3.16 -1.81
C VAL A 59 0.31 -4.65 -1.94
N VAL A 60 0.36 -5.31 -0.79
CA VAL A 60 0.34 -6.77 -0.67
C VAL A 60 -0.96 -7.16 0.02
N ILE A 61 -1.68 -8.12 -0.54
CA ILE A 61 -2.92 -8.65 0.02
C ILE A 61 -2.62 -10.02 0.61
N LEU A 62 -2.77 -10.15 1.93
CA LEU A 62 -2.74 -11.43 2.63
C LEU A 62 -4.15 -12.02 2.68
N LEU A 63 -4.37 -13.10 1.93
CA LEU A 63 -5.62 -13.84 1.89
C LEU A 63 -5.74 -14.69 3.16
N CYS A 64 -6.66 -14.30 4.05
CA CYS A 64 -6.87 -14.92 5.36
C CYS A 64 -8.31 -15.46 5.46
N GLY A 65 -8.50 -16.73 5.10
CA GLY A 65 -9.82 -17.36 5.09
C GLY A 65 -10.73 -16.87 3.95
N VAL A 66 -10.12 -16.51 2.81
CA VAL A 66 -10.78 -16.19 1.54
C VAL A 66 -9.97 -16.78 0.39
N ASP A 67 -10.62 -17.09 -0.74
CA ASP A 67 -9.96 -17.78 -1.85
C ASP A 67 -9.12 -16.86 -2.75
N ASN A 68 -9.52 -15.59 -2.89
CA ASN A 68 -8.85 -14.58 -3.74
C ASN A 68 -9.30 -13.17 -3.36
N SER A 69 -8.63 -12.15 -3.91
CA SER A 69 -8.96 -10.74 -3.65
C SER A 69 -10.11 -10.17 -4.50
N LYS A 70 -10.73 -10.94 -5.41
CA LYS A 70 -11.81 -10.43 -6.26
C LYS A 70 -12.94 -9.73 -5.49
N PRO A 71 -13.46 -10.27 -4.36
CA PRO A 71 -14.50 -9.59 -3.59
C PRO A 71 -14.08 -8.22 -3.04
N LEU A 72 -12.78 -7.98 -2.86
CA LEU A 72 -12.26 -6.67 -2.46
C LEU A 72 -12.44 -5.66 -3.59
N TYR A 73 -12.09 -6.03 -4.82
CA TYR A 73 -12.21 -5.18 -6.01
C TYR A 73 -13.65 -4.92 -6.44
N ASP A 74 -14.58 -5.80 -6.07
CA ASP A 74 -16.02 -5.57 -6.28
C ASP A 74 -16.57 -4.45 -5.36
N VAL A 75 -15.87 -4.15 -4.25
CA VAL A 75 -16.31 -3.19 -3.23
C VAL A 75 -15.47 -1.91 -3.22
N LEU A 76 -14.20 -1.98 -3.62
CA LEU A 76 -13.24 -0.88 -3.61
C LEU A 76 -12.96 -0.36 -5.02
N THR A 77 -12.73 0.95 -5.13
CA THR A 77 -12.33 1.60 -6.38
C THR A 77 -10.80 1.70 -6.45
N ILE A 78 -10.14 0.54 -6.44
CA ILE A 78 -8.69 0.43 -6.49
C ILE A 78 -8.22 -0.36 -7.71
N ASP A 79 -7.06 0.00 -8.23
CA ASP A 79 -6.39 -0.73 -9.29
C ASP A 79 -6.13 -2.20 -8.90
N GLN A 80 -6.33 -3.09 -9.87
CA GLN A 80 -5.94 -4.49 -9.76
C GLN A 80 -4.42 -4.62 -9.94
N GLY A 81 -3.86 -5.72 -9.46
CA GLY A 81 -2.42 -6.03 -9.64
C GLY A 81 -1.58 -5.93 -8.37
N SER A 82 -2.23 -5.72 -7.21
CA SER A 82 -1.58 -5.96 -5.91
C SER A 82 -1.08 -7.39 -5.82
N GLN A 83 0.08 -7.59 -5.19
CA GLN A 83 0.62 -8.93 -4.97
C GLN A 83 -0.23 -9.67 -3.95
N GLU A 84 -0.48 -10.96 -4.17
CA GLU A 84 -1.24 -11.81 -3.24
C GLU A 84 -0.32 -12.81 -2.54
N VAL A 85 -0.58 -13.03 -1.26
CA VAL A 85 0.03 -14.08 -0.45
C VAL A 85 -1.06 -14.82 0.33
N THR A 86 -0.91 -16.13 0.52
CA THR A 86 -1.89 -16.98 1.21
C THR A 86 -1.32 -17.48 2.52
N THR A 87 -2.18 -17.77 3.50
CA THR A 87 -1.76 -18.28 4.82
C THR A 87 -1.02 -19.63 4.79
N ASP A 88 -1.07 -20.35 3.66
CA ASP A 88 -0.40 -21.65 3.47
C ASP A 88 1.06 -21.53 3.03
N GLN A 89 1.50 -20.34 2.63
CA GLN A 89 2.88 -20.07 2.26
C GLN A 89 3.81 -20.05 3.49
N ASN A 90 5.11 -20.30 3.27
CA ASN A 90 6.10 -20.27 4.34
C ASN A 90 6.54 -18.83 4.66
N ALA A 91 7.26 -18.66 5.78
CA ALA A 91 7.71 -17.35 6.25
C ALA A 91 8.57 -16.61 5.20
N GLU A 92 9.43 -17.35 4.50
CA GLU A 92 10.36 -16.85 3.50
C GLU A 92 9.64 -16.29 2.28
N ASP A 93 8.53 -16.90 1.87
CA ASP A 93 7.70 -16.46 0.76
C ASP A 93 7.06 -15.09 1.06
N TYR A 94 6.48 -14.93 2.26
CA TYR A 94 5.92 -13.61 2.66
C TYR A 94 7.00 -12.54 2.72
N LEU A 95 8.15 -12.87 3.31
CA LEU A 95 9.27 -11.94 3.42
C LEU A 95 9.76 -11.52 2.04
N SER A 96 9.90 -12.47 1.11
CA SER A 96 10.32 -12.19 -0.28
C SER A 96 9.38 -11.17 -0.96
N VAL A 97 8.06 -11.36 -0.86
CA VAL A 97 7.07 -10.45 -1.45
C VAL A 97 7.12 -9.06 -0.82
N VAL A 98 7.09 -8.96 0.52
CA VAL A 98 7.10 -7.67 1.21
C VAL A 98 8.42 -6.93 0.97
N VAL A 99 9.55 -7.63 1.03
CA VAL A 99 10.87 -7.04 0.76
C VAL A 99 10.96 -6.57 -0.69
N GLY A 100 10.43 -7.32 -1.64
CA GLY A 100 10.36 -6.94 -3.05
C GLY A 100 9.63 -5.60 -3.25
N VAL A 101 8.45 -5.45 -2.66
CA VAL A 101 7.67 -4.21 -2.71
C VAL A 101 8.42 -3.04 -2.07
N VAL A 102 9.01 -3.24 -0.89
CA VAL A 102 9.80 -2.20 -0.20
C VAL A 102 11.01 -1.77 -1.03
N GLN A 103 11.70 -2.70 -1.69
CA GLN A 103 12.86 -2.42 -2.53
C GLN A 103 12.48 -1.72 -3.83
N GLN A 104 11.39 -2.13 -4.50
CA GLN A 104 10.88 -1.46 -5.69
C GLN A 104 10.55 0.01 -5.39
N GLY A 105 9.92 0.28 -4.24
CA GLY A 105 9.66 1.64 -3.79
C GLY A 105 10.94 2.47 -3.57
N LYS A 106 12.04 1.86 -3.10
CA LYS A 106 13.33 2.55 -2.94
C LYS A 106 13.93 2.96 -4.30
N ALA A 107 13.85 2.09 -5.30
CA ALA A 107 14.36 2.39 -6.65
C ALA A 107 13.61 3.57 -7.29
N GLN A 108 12.28 3.60 -7.16
CA GLN A 108 11.44 4.69 -7.67
C GLN A 108 11.73 6.03 -6.96
N ASP A 109 11.98 6.01 -5.65
CA ASP A 109 12.34 7.21 -4.89
C ASP A 109 13.67 7.81 -5.39
N GLU A 110 14.66 6.98 -5.74
CA GLU A 110 15.96 7.44 -6.27
C GLU A 110 15.85 7.95 -7.71
N GLU A 111 15.11 7.26 -8.58
CA GLU A 111 14.85 7.72 -9.96
C GLU A 111 14.13 9.08 -9.96
N ALA A 112 13.15 9.26 -9.08
CA ALA A 112 12.44 10.54 -8.95
C ALA A 112 13.39 11.67 -8.52
N LYS A 113 14.33 11.41 -7.59
CA LYS A 113 15.33 12.39 -7.18
C LYS A 113 16.29 12.73 -8.33
N GLU A 114 16.76 11.74 -9.06
CA GLU A 114 17.66 11.94 -10.22
C GLU A 114 16.98 12.76 -11.32
N SER A 115 15.71 12.46 -11.62
CA SER A 115 14.90 13.22 -12.58
C SER A 115 14.70 14.68 -12.15
N LEU A 116 14.48 14.92 -10.85
CA LEU A 116 14.39 16.28 -10.30
C LEU A 116 15.74 17.02 -10.42
N THR A 117 16.86 16.34 -10.15
CA THR A 117 18.22 16.92 -10.29
C THR A 117 18.51 17.33 -11.74
N CYS A 118 18.13 16.53 -12.74
CA CYS A 118 18.28 16.91 -14.15
C CYS A 118 17.48 18.18 -14.50
N ARG A 119 16.25 18.33 -13.99
CA ARG A 119 15.39 19.49 -14.29
C ARG A 119 15.94 20.81 -13.74
N TYR A 120 16.61 20.78 -12.57
CA TYR A 120 17.23 21.97 -12.00
C TYR A 120 18.56 22.36 -12.66
N GLN A 121 19.25 21.42 -13.33
CA GLN A 121 20.47 21.74 -14.10
C GLN A 121 20.17 22.41 -15.44
N THR A 122 18.93 22.34 -15.94
CA THR A 122 18.53 22.94 -17.24
C THR A 122 18.00 24.38 -17.18
N LEU A 123 17.95 25.02 -16.01
CA LEU A 123 17.62 26.45 -15.93
C LEU A 123 18.88 27.28 -16.20
N PRO A 124 18.99 28.01 -17.32
CA PRO A 124 20.11 28.92 -17.49
C PRO A 124 19.98 30.04 -16.46
N VAL A 125 21.05 30.26 -15.71
CA VAL A 125 21.22 31.46 -14.90
C VAL A 125 21.28 32.62 -15.89
N LEU A 126 20.19 33.39 -16.01
CA LEU A 126 20.21 34.65 -16.75
C LEU A 126 21.17 35.59 -16.00
N GLY A 127 22.34 35.79 -16.59
CA GLY A 127 23.32 36.81 -16.19
C GLY A 127 22.94 38.20 -16.68
#